data_AF-A0A4Q7EMC2-F1
#
_entry.id   AF-A0A4Q7EMC2-F1
#
_cell.length_a   1.000
_cell.length_b   1.000
_cell.length_c   1.000
_cell.angle_alpha   90.00
_cell.angle_beta   90.00
_cell.angle_gamma   90.00
#
_symmetry.space_group_name_H-M   'P 1'
#
loop_
_entity.id
_entity.type
_entity.pdbx_description
1 polymer ?
#
loop_
_entity_poly.entity_id
_entity_poly.type
_entity_poly.pdbx_seq_one_letter_code
_entity_poly.pdbx_strand_id
1 'polypeptide(L)'
;MRFLPVKPLEKSLKLSFISRLLALPALLLTLTTQAVPVYVQAGPGSFNHAALDLLAARKHTDYQRLYSGTPAHTYASAAQAQTWAFSALANSTIEGQLVPAIVDAMRSYQVTELSAAVHMPIEMCVFGLDKTGKITHAASHPAALKQIGRWLSAHQIHTKPVPKGPNEAARLLAAGQFDQNTVAVGSCALKAVYPQLTLRETSIQDNPDNHTLFGLMKMEKRPHPISEDEARTALAQVVSQANTLINTRTDSAKVLFSHINQRLAQMQPVALFKAQKHKPIEDLSREAVVLSKALEQARQQCLDTGSVEAFFQAQMDAAKAIQYRYRAQWLAEGVPNQQADLTQLRNTLNQLGAAILETLSRHLARHGNLTGELTAVFRQSVDTDNLSEKDKNRLYAALQNVRRVENCSVTPL
;
A
#
# COMPACT_ATOMS: atom_id res chain seq x y z
N MET A 1 -27.06 72.15 -48.09
CA MET A 1 -26.06 71.27 -48.73
C MET A 1 -25.08 70.79 -47.66
N ARG A 2 -24.85 69.47 -47.60
CA ARG A 2 -23.88 68.81 -46.69
C ARG A 2 -22.44 69.25 -47.02
N PHE A 3 -21.57 69.41 -46.02
CA PHE A 3 -20.58 68.42 -45.58
C PHE A 3 -19.69 68.98 -44.44
N LEU A 4 -19.11 68.04 -43.70
CA LEU A 4 -18.46 68.05 -42.38
C LEU A 4 -17.26 69.02 -42.22
N PRO A 5 -16.91 69.42 -40.97
CA PRO A 5 -15.68 70.14 -40.67
C PRO A 5 -14.56 69.21 -40.13
N VAL A 6 -13.32 69.55 -40.50
CA VAL A 6 -12.08 68.99 -39.98
C VAL A 6 -11.48 69.99 -38.96
N LYS A 7 -11.06 69.48 -37.80
CA LYS A 7 -10.37 70.24 -36.73
C LYS A 7 -8.98 70.71 -37.15
N PRO A 8 -8.45 71.73 -36.45
CA PRO A 8 -7.11 71.56 -35.86
C PRO A 8 -6.95 72.08 -34.42
N LEU A 9 -5.74 71.83 -33.92
CA LEU A 9 -5.19 71.88 -32.56
C LEU A 9 -5.39 73.20 -31.80
N GLU A 10 -5.45 73.09 -30.46
CA GLU A 10 -4.61 73.89 -29.56
C GLU A 10 -4.36 73.15 -28.23
N LYS A 11 -3.12 73.29 -27.70
CA LYS A 11 -2.62 72.71 -26.45
C LYS A 11 -3.04 73.55 -25.24
N SER A 12 -3.24 72.91 -24.09
CA SER A 12 -2.89 73.53 -22.80
C SER A 12 -2.29 72.52 -21.82
N LEU A 13 -1.27 73.00 -21.12
CA LEU A 13 -0.44 72.33 -20.11
C LEU A 13 -1.23 72.12 -18.81
N LYS A 14 -1.05 70.99 -18.10
CA LYS A 14 -1.03 70.97 -16.62
C LYS A 14 -0.43 69.69 -16.01
N LEU A 15 0.56 69.98 -15.14
CA LEU A 15 1.29 69.25 -14.10
C LEU A 15 1.16 67.73 -13.94
N SER A 16 2.34 67.09 -13.90
CA SER A 16 2.59 65.71 -13.53
C SER A 16 2.38 65.49 -12.02
N PHE A 17 1.53 64.52 -11.66
CA PHE A 17 1.61 63.80 -10.39
C PHE A 17 2.02 62.36 -10.70
N ILE A 18 3.28 62.04 -10.42
CA ILE A 18 3.80 60.67 -10.49
C ILE A 18 3.31 59.94 -9.24
N SER A 19 2.26 59.14 -9.37
CA SER A 19 1.93 58.10 -8.39
C SER A 19 2.59 56.80 -8.87
N ARG A 20 3.72 56.44 -8.28
CA ARG A 20 4.34 55.12 -8.49
C ARG A 20 3.49 54.08 -7.76
N LEU A 21 2.57 53.42 -8.47
CA LEU A 21 2.05 52.13 -8.02
C LEU A 21 3.21 51.11 -8.10
N LEU A 22 3.80 50.81 -6.94
CA LEU A 22 4.61 49.62 -6.75
C LEU A 22 3.68 48.40 -6.86
N ALA A 23 3.62 47.79 -8.05
CA ALA A 23 3.08 46.45 -8.19
C ALA A 23 4.07 45.48 -7.53
N LEU A 24 3.80 45.09 -6.28
CA LEU A 24 4.47 43.94 -5.68
C LEU A 24 4.09 42.70 -6.48
N PRO A 25 5.05 41.91 -7.00
CA PRO A 25 4.72 40.59 -7.51
C PRO A 25 4.34 39.74 -6.29
N ALA A 26 3.09 39.29 -6.24
CA ALA A 26 2.68 38.25 -5.32
C ALA A 26 3.44 36.98 -5.69
N LEU A 27 4.55 36.73 -4.98
CA LEU A 27 5.29 35.49 -5.07
C LEU A 27 4.38 34.39 -4.54
N LEU A 28 3.69 33.69 -5.44
CA LEU A 28 3.04 32.42 -5.12
C LEU A 28 4.13 31.45 -4.69
N LEU A 29 4.39 31.38 -3.38
CA LEU A 29 5.15 30.27 -2.81
C LEU A 29 4.29 29.02 -3.02
N THR A 30 4.60 28.29 -4.09
CA THR A 30 4.25 26.87 -4.16
C THR A 30 4.97 26.22 -2.99
N LEU A 31 4.24 25.84 -1.95
CA LEU A 31 4.72 24.93 -0.91
C LEU A 31 5.02 23.60 -1.59
N THR A 32 6.24 23.45 -2.11
CA THR A 32 6.73 22.15 -2.53
C THR A 32 6.91 21.35 -1.26
N THR A 33 6.05 20.36 -1.02
CA THR A 33 6.26 19.36 0.03
C THR A 33 7.61 18.71 -0.23
N GLN A 34 8.62 19.07 0.55
CA GLN A 34 9.97 18.56 0.36
C GLN A 34 9.97 17.08 0.73
N ALA A 35 10.38 16.22 -0.20
CA ALA A 35 10.44 14.78 0.01
C ALA A 35 11.26 14.47 1.26
N VAL A 36 10.76 13.54 2.09
CA VAL A 36 11.40 13.20 3.36
C VAL A 36 12.62 12.31 3.07
N PRO A 37 13.86 12.72 3.40
CA PRO A 37 15.04 11.92 3.10
C PRO A 37 15.10 10.68 3.98
N VAL A 38 15.29 9.51 3.37
CA VAL A 38 15.42 8.22 4.05
C VAL A 38 16.64 7.50 3.52
N TYR A 39 17.58 7.17 4.39
CA TYR A 39 18.67 6.27 4.04
C TYR A 39 18.15 4.83 4.00
N VAL A 40 18.23 4.21 2.84
CA VAL A 40 17.67 2.87 2.59
C VAL A 40 18.79 1.85 2.50
N GLN A 41 18.68 0.76 3.24
CA GLN A 41 19.57 -0.38 3.12
C GLN A 41 19.48 -0.97 1.69
N ALA A 42 20.62 -1.44 1.16
CA ALA A 42 20.75 -2.00 -0.20
C ALA A 42 20.56 -0.95 -1.31
N GLY A 43 20.07 -1.38 -2.47
CA GLY A 43 19.94 -0.56 -3.69
C GLY A 43 18.50 -0.51 -4.25
N PRO A 44 18.29 0.24 -5.35
CA PRO A 44 16.99 0.36 -6.03
C PRO A 44 16.36 -1.01 -6.38
N GLY A 45 15.05 -1.19 -6.23
CA GLY A 45 14.37 -2.45 -6.58
C GLY A 45 14.76 -3.65 -5.71
N SER A 46 15.50 -3.43 -4.62
CA SER A 46 15.69 -4.44 -3.57
C SER A 46 14.41 -4.67 -2.76
N PHE A 47 14.41 -5.66 -1.88
CA PHE A 47 13.31 -5.84 -0.93
C PHE A 47 13.14 -4.64 0.03
N ASN A 48 14.22 -3.91 0.37
CA ASN A 48 14.09 -2.66 1.13
C ASN A 48 13.37 -1.57 0.30
N HIS A 49 13.60 -1.50 -1.01
CA HIS A 49 12.86 -0.59 -1.88
C HIS A 49 11.36 -0.93 -1.85
N ALA A 50 11.02 -2.20 -2.11
CA ALA A 50 9.63 -2.66 -2.14
C ALA A 50 8.90 -2.45 -0.79
N ALA A 51 9.58 -2.72 0.32
CA ALA A 51 9.01 -2.52 1.65
C ALA A 51 8.79 -1.04 1.98
N LEU A 52 9.66 -0.14 1.51
CA LEU A 52 9.46 1.30 1.68
C LEU A 52 8.33 1.84 0.81
N ASP A 53 8.07 1.25 -0.38
CA ASP A 53 6.89 1.58 -1.19
C ASP A 53 5.59 1.31 -0.41
N LEU A 54 5.52 0.19 0.33
CA LEU A 54 4.37 -0.12 1.16
C LEU A 54 4.13 0.97 2.22
N LEU A 55 5.19 1.45 2.89
CA LEU A 55 5.07 2.53 3.87
C LEU A 55 4.70 3.88 3.23
N ALA A 56 5.27 4.19 2.06
CA ALA A 56 4.94 5.39 1.30
C ALA A 56 3.45 5.41 0.94
N ALA A 57 2.92 4.28 0.46
CA ALA A 57 1.52 4.13 0.06
C ALA A 57 0.53 4.28 1.24
N ARG A 58 0.93 3.97 2.48
CA ARG A 58 0.08 4.18 3.67
C ARG A 58 -0.25 5.67 3.87
N LYS A 59 0.72 6.56 3.72
CA LYS A 59 0.56 7.99 4.07
C LYS A 59 0.66 8.94 2.88
N HIS A 60 0.74 8.44 1.65
CA HIS A 60 1.11 9.22 0.45
C HIS A 60 2.38 10.05 0.67
N THR A 61 3.31 9.51 1.45
CA THR A 61 4.57 10.19 1.75
C THR A 61 5.55 9.95 0.63
N ASP A 62 6.06 11.03 0.04
CA ASP A 62 7.19 10.96 -0.87
C ASP A 62 8.49 10.88 -0.07
N TYR A 63 9.15 9.72 -0.15
CA TYR A 63 10.44 9.49 0.49
C TYR A 63 11.55 9.68 -0.54
N GLN A 64 12.45 10.63 -0.29
CA GLN A 64 13.70 10.73 -1.04
C GLN A 64 14.63 9.60 -0.59
N ARG A 65 14.78 8.57 -1.43
CA ARG A 65 15.56 7.37 -1.10
C ARG A 65 17.05 7.58 -1.32
N LEU A 66 17.83 7.44 -0.26
CA LEU A 66 19.29 7.55 -0.25
C LEU A 66 19.91 6.16 0.01
N TYR A 67 20.20 5.42 -1.06
CA TYR A 67 20.70 4.05 -0.95
C TYR A 67 22.13 3.99 -0.40
N SER A 68 22.31 3.25 0.69
CA SER A 68 23.59 3.18 1.43
C SER A 68 24.32 1.84 1.32
N GLY A 69 23.71 0.84 0.68
CA GLY A 69 24.30 -0.49 0.51
C GLY A 69 24.25 -1.34 1.78
N THR A 70 25.00 -0.99 2.82
CA THR A 70 25.15 -1.78 4.07
C THR A 70 24.37 -1.17 5.23
N PRO A 71 23.97 -1.98 6.24
CA PRO A 71 23.36 -1.45 7.46
C PRO A 71 24.22 -0.42 8.20
N ALA A 72 25.52 -0.67 8.36
CA ALA A 72 26.42 0.23 9.06
C ALA A 72 26.48 1.62 8.40
N HIS A 73 26.58 1.67 7.06
CA HIS A 73 26.54 2.95 6.33
C HIS A 73 25.18 3.62 6.40
N THR A 74 24.09 2.84 6.35
CA THR A 74 22.72 3.34 6.49
C THR A 74 22.54 4.06 7.83
N TYR A 75 22.98 3.44 8.93
CA TYR A 75 22.84 3.99 10.27
C TYR A 75 23.78 5.17 10.52
N ALA A 76 25.03 5.08 10.05
CA ALA A 76 25.99 6.19 10.12
C ALA A 76 25.44 7.44 9.42
N SER A 77 24.97 7.28 8.18
CA SER A 77 24.49 8.40 7.35
C SER A 77 23.19 8.99 7.91
N ALA A 78 22.25 8.14 8.35
CA ALA A 78 21.01 8.60 8.95
C ALA A 78 21.24 9.36 10.28
N ALA A 79 22.13 8.85 11.14
CA ALA A 79 22.48 9.51 12.39
C ALA A 79 23.17 10.86 12.15
N GLN A 80 24.13 10.92 11.22
CA GLN A 80 24.86 12.15 10.87
C GLN A 80 23.93 13.20 10.26
N ALA A 81 23.02 12.81 9.37
CA ALA A 81 22.06 13.70 8.74
C ALA A 81 20.82 13.96 9.60
N GLN A 82 20.73 13.37 10.80
CA GLN A 82 19.58 13.41 11.69
C GLN A 82 18.25 13.08 11.00
N THR A 83 18.28 12.13 10.05
CA THR A 83 17.12 11.70 9.26
C THR A 83 16.82 10.21 9.46
N TRP A 84 15.85 9.69 8.73
CA TRP A 84 15.40 8.31 8.83
C TRP A 84 16.37 7.31 8.21
N ALA A 85 16.52 6.16 8.87
CA ALA A 85 17.06 4.93 8.31
C ALA A 85 15.92 3.94 8.02
N PHE A 86 16.04 3.19 6.94
CA PHE A 86 15.13 2.09 6.61
C PHE A 86 15.91 0.83 6.28
N SER A 87 15.69 -0.22 7.08
CA SER A 87 16.44 -1.47 7.03
C SER A 87 15.55 -2.68 7.31
N ALA A 88 15.98 -3.85 6.84
CA ALA A 88 15.49 -5.12 7.33
C ALA A 88 15.90 -5.30 8.80
N LEU A 89 15.05 -5.90 9.62
CA LEU A 89 15.28 -6.12 11.05
C LEU A 89 15.34 -7.61 11.38
N ALA A 90 14.39 -8.37 10.84
CA ALA A 90 14.27 -9.79 11.07
C ALA A 90 13.76 -10.52 9.81
N ASN A 91 14.12 -11.78 9.65
CA ASN A 91 13.66 -12.64 8.56
C ASN A 91 13.32 -14.04 9.09
N SER A 92 12.23 -14.62 8.61
CA SER A 92 11.69 -15.90 9.12
C SER A 92 12.55 -17.12 8.81
N THR A 93 13.52 -17.02 7.88
CA THR A 93 14.41 -18.13 7.50
C THR A 93 15.76 -18.09 8.22
N ILE A 94 16.02 -17.06 9.02
CA ILE A 94 17.27 -16.92 9.79
C ILE A 94 17.10 -17.55 11.16
N GLU A 95 18.09 -18.30 11.64
CA GLU A 95 18.13 -18.82 13.01
C GLU A 95 18.15 -17.66 14.03
N GLY A 96 17.25 -17.68 15.00
CA GLY A 96 17.02 -16.55 15.91
C GLY A 96 16.38 -15.33 15.23
N GLN A 97 16.05 -15.42 13.93
CA GLN A 97 15.34 -14.45 13.08
C GLN A 97 15.99 -13.08 12.88
N LEU A 98 16.98 -12.70 13.70
CA LEU A 98 17.65 -11.40 13.61
C LEU A 98 18.64 -11.37 12.45
N VAL A 99 18.62 -10.31 11.66
CA VAL A 99 19.57 -10.14 10.56
C VAL A 99 20.98 -9.84 11.12
N PRO A 100 22.00 -10.70 10.90
CA PRO A 100 23.30 -10.54 11.56
C PRO A 100 24.00 -9.22 11.28
N ALA A 101 23.97 -8.73 10.04
CA ALA A 101 24.56 -7.44 9.68
C ALA A 101 23.89 -6.24 10.39
N ILE A 102 22.65 -6.40 10.86
CA ILE A 102 21.96 -5.39 11.67
C ILE A 102 22.44 -5.47 13.12
N VAL A 103 22.59 -6.68 13.66
CA VAL A 103 23.18 -6.89 14.99
C VAL A 103 24.55 -6.22 15.07
N ASP A 104 25.42 -6.45 14.08
CA ASP A 104 26.75 -5.84 14.01
C ASP A 104 26.68 -4.30 13.97
N ALA A 105 25.79 -3.74 13.16
CA ALA A 105 25.60 -2.29 13.09
C ALA A 105 25.05 -1.72 14.42
N MET A 106 24.16 -2.43 15.09
CA MET A 106 23.58 -2.03 16.38
C MET A 106 24.56 -2.08 17.56
N ARG A 107 25.73 -2.72 17.37
CA ARG A 107 26.83 -2.57 18.33
C ARG A 107 27.29 -1.13 18.44
N SER A 108 27.31 -0.38 17.33
CA SER A 108 27.78 1.02 17.30
C SER A 108 26.65 2.06 17.27
N TYR A 109 25.43 1.65 16.95
CA TYR A 109 24.28 2.55 16.80
C TYR A 109 23.07 2.05 17.59
N GLN A 110 22.20 2.98 18.01
CA GLN A 110 20.95 2.66 18.68
C GLN A 110 19.76 3.28 17.98
N VAL A 111 18.61 2.59 18.04
CA VAL A 111 17.34 3.13 17.59
C VAL A 111 16.79 4.04 18.68
N THR A 112 16.57 5.32 18.38
CA THR A 112 15.97 6.29 19.30
C THR A 112 14.48 6.49 19.05
N GLU A 113 14.02 6.21 17.83
CA GLU A 113 12.62 6.26 17.44
C GLU A 113 12.33 5.20 16.38
N LEU A 114 11.23 4.46 16.54
CA LEU A 114 10.66 3.58 15.51
C LEU A 114 9.33 4.17 15.05
N SER A 115 9.29 4.73 13.84
CA SER A 115 8.13 5.45 13.33
C SER A 115 7.12 4.52 12.63
N ALA A 116 7.62 3.53 11.90
CA ALA A 116 6.79 2.60 11.17
C ALA A 116 7.51 1.27 10.93
N ALA A 117 6.72 0.20 10.75
CA ALA A 117 7.21 -1.12 10.38
C ALA A 117 6.28 -1.81 9.38
N VAL A 118 6.84 -2.75 8.63
CA VAL A 118 6.11 -3.57 7.66
C VAL A 118 6.69 -4.98 7.58
N HIS A 119 5.80 -5.97 7.54
CA HIS A 119 6.13 -7.33 7.13
C HIS A 119 5.91 -7.45 5.64
N MET A 120 6.90 -7.99 4.94
CA MET A 120 6.80 -8.23 3.51
C MET A 120 7.16 -9.68 3.18
N PRO A 121 6.26 -10.43 2.51
CA PRO A 121 6.60 -11.71 1.91
C PRO A 121 7.74 -11.56 0.91
N ILE A 122 8.68 -12.49 0.93
CA ILE A 122 9.82 -12.53 0.02
C ILE A 122 9.43 -13.34 -1.21
N GLU A 123 8.78 -12.65 -2.15
CA GLU A 123 8.53 -13.18 -3.49
C GLU A 123 9.73 -12.91 -4.40
N MET A 124 10.35 -13.99 -4.91
CA MET A 124 11.44 -13.88 -5.87
C MET A 124 10.92 -13.96 -7.29
N CYS A 125 11.32 -12.97 -8.09
CA CYS A 125 10.99 -12.83 -9.49
C CYS A 125 12.22 -13.05 -10.39
N VAL A 126 11.99 -13.62 -11.56
CA VAL A 126 13.01 -13.90 -12.58
C VAL A 126 12.91 -12.88 -13.70
N PHE A 127 14.02 -12.22 -14.00
CA PHE A 127 14.13 -11.19 -15.03
C PHE A 127 15.14 -11.59 -16.10
N GLY A 128 14.73 -11.54 -17.36
CA GLY A 128 15.59 -11.77 -18.53
C GLY A 128 15.56 -10.60 -19.51
N LEU A 129 16.39 -10.64 -20.55
CA LEU A 129 16.31 -9.70 -21.67
C LEU A 129 15.19 -10.08 -22.64
N ASP A 130 15.06 -11.38 -22.96
CA ASP A 130 13.97 -11.94 -23.76
C ASP A 130 13.07 -12.88 -22.94
N LYS A 131 11.79 -12.92 -23.31
CA LYS A 131 10.76 -13.79 -22.75
C LYS A 131 10.97 -15.25 -23.14
N THR A 132 11.41 -15.51 -24.38
CA THR A 132 11.43 -16.87 -24.96
C THR A 132 12.81 -17.52 -25.02
N GLY A 133 13.88 -16.75 -24.89
CA GLY A 133 15.25 -17.26 -24.90
C GLY A 133 15.49 -18.35 -23.86
N LYS A 134 16.25 -19.38 -24.24
CA LYS A 134 16.70 -20.43 -23.32
C LYS A 134 17.59 -19.83 -22.24
N ILE A 135 17.28 -20.13 -20.99
CA ILE A 135 18.05 -19.69 -19.82
C ILE A 135 18.95 -20.81 -19.33
N THR A 136 20.17 -20.46 -18.97
CA THR A 136 21.17 -21.41 -18.46
C THR A 136 21.86 -20.92 -17.19
N HIS A 137 21.78 -19.62 -16.89
CA HIS A 137 22.40 -19.02 -15.70
C HIS A 137 21.44 -18.13 -14.93
N ALA A 138 21.49 -18.18 -13.60
CA ALA A 138 20.78 -17.25 -12.71
C ALA A 138 21.77 -16.45 -11.86
N ALA A 139 21.73 -15.13 -12.01
CA ALA A 139 22.53 -14.18 -11.29
C ALA A 139 21.75 -13.55 -10.13
N SER A 140 22.29 -13.66 -8.91
CA SER A 140 21.76 -12.97 -7.73
C SER A 140 22.77 -13.04 -6.58
N HIS A 141 22.40 -12.50 -5.42
CA HIS A 141 23.17 -12.67 -4.19
C HIS A 141 23.29 -14.15 -3.80
N PRO A 142 24.44 -14.62 -3.26
CA PRO A 142 24.59 -16.01 -2.82
C PRO A 142 23.46 -16.50 -1.89
N ALA A 143 23.01 -15.66 -0.95
CA ALA A 143 21.90 -16.01 -0.05
C ALA A 143 20.55 -16.15 -0.78
N ALA A 144 20.31 -15.37 -1.84
CA ALA A 144 19.08 -15.48 -2.63
C ALA A 144 19.11 -16.74 -3.52
N LEU A 145 20.27 -17.06 -4.12
CA LEU A 145 20.45 -18.27 -4.92
C LEU A 145 20.23 -19.55 -4.09
N LYS A 146 20.62 -19.54 -2.81
CA LYS A 146 20.34 -20.65 -1.88
C LYS A 146 18.85 -20.84 -1.56
N GLN A 147 18.00 -19.85 -1.84
CA GLN A 147 16.56 -19.90 -1.55
C GLN A 147 15.71 -20.28 -2.77
N ILE A 148 16.32 -20.68 -3.90
CA ILE A 148 15.63 -21.03 -5.15
C ILE A 148 16.13 -22.37 -5.73
N GLY A 149 16.64 -23.26 -4.88
CA GLY A 149 17.29 -24.51 -5.28
C GLY A 149 16.38 -25.45 -6.07
N ARG A 150 15.07 -25.49 -5.76
CA ARG A 150 14.11 -26.30 -6.51
C ARG A 150 13.93 -25.77 -7.93
N TRP A 151 13.80 -24.45 -8.07
CA TRP A 151 13.66 -23.80 -9.38
C TRP A 151 14.91 -23.97 -10.25
N LEU A 152 16.11 -23.80 -9.67
CA LEU A 152 17.38 -24.02 -10.36
C LEU A 152 17.51 -25.46 -10.88
N SER A 153 17.16 -26.45 -10.04
CA SER A 153 17.26 -27.87 -10.40
C SER A 153 16.26 -28.25 -11.48
N ALA A 154 15.01 -27.81 -11.36
CA ALA A 154 13.94 -28.09 -12.34
C ALA A 154 14.27 -27.55 -13.73
N HIS A 155 14.96 -26.41 -13.81
CA HIS A 155 15.34 -25.77 -15.07
C HIS A 155 16.78 -26.05 -15.52
N GLN A 156 17.55 -26.83 -14.76
CA GLN A 156 18.97 -27.12 -15.02
C GLN A 156 19.82 -25.84 -15.17
N ILE A 157 19.63 -24.88 -14.26
CA ILE A 157 20.27 -23.55 -14.32
C ILE A 157 21.50 -23.51 -13.40
N HIS A 158 22.60 -22.99 -13.94
CA HIS A 158 23.82 -22.73 -13.18
C HIS A 158 23.74 -21.39 -12.42
N THR A 159 24.31 -21.35 -11.22
CA THR A 159 24.33 -20.12 -10.42
C THR A 159 25.46 -19.20 -10.85
N LYS A 160 25.20 -17.89 -10.87
CA LYS A 160 26.20 -16.84 -11.12
C LYS A 160 26.19 -15.84 -9.94
N PRO A 161 26.97 -16.09 -8.88
CA PRO A 161 26.91 -15.28 -7.66
C PRO A 161 27.31 -13.82 -7.89
N VAL A 162 26.51 -12.89 -7.37
CA VAL A 162 26.76 -11.44 -7.35
C VAL A 162 26.72 -10.95 -5.91
N PRO A 163 27.85 -10.89 -5.19
CA PRO A 163 27.90 -10.57 -3.75
C PRO A 163 27.31 -9.21 -3.38
N LYS A 164 27.28 -8.25 -4.31
CA LYS A 164 26.70 -6.91 -4.07
C LYS A 164 25.16 -6.91 -3.99
N GLY A 165 24.48 -8.00 -4.35
CA GLY A 165 23.04 -8.16 -4.14
C GLY A 165 22.22 -8.39 -5.40
N PRO A 166 20.91 -8.68 -5.26
CA PRO A 166 20.01 -8.92 -6.39
C PRO A 166 19.85 -7.70 -7.31
N ASN A 167 19.84 -6.48 -6.74
CA ASN A 167 19.79 -5.24 -7.53
C ASN A 167 21.00 -5.10 -8.47
N GLU A 168 22.20 -5.44 -8.00
CA GLU A 168 23.39 -5.36 -8.84
C GLU A 168 23.34 -6.39 -9.97
N ALA A 169 22.86 -7.61 -9.70
CA ALA A 169 22.67 -8.62 -10.74
C ALA A 169 21.70 -8.12 -11.84
N ALA A 170 20.60 -7.47 -11.45
CA ALA A 170 19.67 -6.86 -12.40
C ALA A 170 20.30 -5.68 -13.16
N ARG A 171 21.10 -4.83 -12.49
CA ARG A 171 21.83 -3.73 -13.13
C ARG A 171 22.80 -4.23 -14.20
N LEU A 172 23.57 -5.28 -13.88
CA LEU A 172 24.53 -5.91 -14.78
C LEU A 172 23.81 -6.51 -16.00
N LEU A 173 22.70 -7.22 -15.78
CA LEU A 173 21.87 -7.75 -16.87
C LEU A 173 21.33 -6.63 -17.76
N ALA A 174 20.74 -5.61 -17.15
CA ALA A 174 20.16 -4.45 -17.83
C ALA A 174 21.19 -3.64 -18.64
N ALA A 175 22.46 -3.66 -18.21
CA ALA A 175 23.58 -3.03 -18.90
C ALA A 175 24.25 -3.93 -19.96
N GLY A 176 23.69 -5.12 -20.25
CA GLY A 176 24.25 -6.06 -21.22
C GLY A 176 25.57 -6.69 -20.79
N GLN A 177 25.88 -6.69 -19.49
CA GLN A 177 27.13 -7.27 -18.94
C GLN A 177 27.01 -8.77 -18.63
N PHE A 178 25.88 -9.37 -18.98
CA PHE A 178 25.68 -10.81 -18.96
C PHE A 178 25.21 -11.29 -20.34
N ASP A 179 25.49 -12.56 -20.64
CA ASP A 179 25.01 -13.23 -21.83
C ASP A 179 23.47 -13.30 -21.84
N GLN A 180 22.88 -13.37 -23.04
CA GLN A 180 21.42 -13.42 -23.24
C GLN A 180 20.73 -14.61 -22.55
N ASN A 181 21.48 -15.66 -22.22
CA ASN A 181 21.01 -16.85 -21.49
C ASN A 181 21.07 -16.70 -19.95
N THR A 182 21.50 -15.54 -19.44
CA THR A 182 21.53 -15.23 -18.01
C THR A 182 20.29 -14.46 -17.60
N VAL A 183 19.68 -14.87 -16.49
CA VAL A 183 18.60 -14.12 -15.83
C VAL A 183 19.09 -13.52 -14.51
N ALA A 184 18.48 -12.41 -14.10
CA ALA A 184 18.64 -11.84 -12.77
C ALA A 184 17.46 -12.28 -11.89
N VAL A 185 17.74 -12.71 -10.67
CA VAL A 185 16.71 -13.08 -9.69
C VAL A 185 16.71 -12.10 -8.53
N GLY A 186 15.55 -11.58 -8.14
CA GLY A 186 15.43 -10.65 -7.03
C GLY A 186 13.97 -10.26 -6.72
N SER A 187 13.78 -9.14 -6.02
CA SER A 187 12.44 -8.62 -5.75
C SER A 187 11.73 -8.25 -7.04
N CYS A 188 10.42 -8.48 -7.09
CA CYS A 188 9.59 -8.08 -8.24
C CYS A 188 9.60 -6.56 -8.49
N ALA A 189 9.97 -5.74 -7.48
CA ALA A 189 10.17 -4.30 -7.63
C ALA A 189 11.30 -3.92 -8.61
N LEU A 190 12.18 -4.86 -8.97
CA LEU A 190 13.19 -4.65 -10.01
C LEU A 190 12.56 -4.23 -11.34
N LYS A 191 11.32 -4.63 -11.65
CA LYS A 191 10.63 -4.23 -12.89
C LYS A 191 10.44 -2.72 -13.01
N ALA A 192 10.14 -2.04 -11.90
CA ALA A 192 9.95 -0.59 -11.90
C ALA A 192 11.27 0.15 -12.11
N VAL A 193 12.39 -0.42 -11.63
CA VAL A 193 13.73 0.18 -11.75
C VAL A 193 14.38 -0.12 -13.10
N TYR A 194 14.16 -1.32 -13.64
CA TYR A 194 14.73 -1.78 -14.90
C TYR A 194 13.59 -2.17 -15.86
N PRO A 195 12.86 -1.19 -16.41
CA PRO A 195 11.67 -1.43 -17.23
C PRO A 195 11.98 -2.20 -18.52
N GLN A 196 13.22 -2.18 -19.01
CA GLN A 196 13.68 -2.96 -20.16
C GLN A 196 13.77 -4.46 -19.88
N LEU A 197 13.85 -4.88 -18.61
CA LEU A 197 13.92 -6.31 -18.29
C LEU A 197 12.53 -6.94 -18.38
N THR A 198 12.46 -8.13 -18.96
CA THR A 198 11.25 -8.92 -19.08
C THR A 198 11.06 -9.77 -17.83
N LEU A 199 9.91 -9.61 -17.16
CA LEU A 199 9.50 -10.52 -16.10
C LEU A 199 9.11 -11.87 -16.72
N ARG A 200 9.81 -12.93 -16.32
CA ARG A 200 9.60 -14.29 -16.84
C ARG A 200 8.74 -15.13 -15.91
N GLU A 201 9.08 -15.14 -14.62
CA GLU A 201 8.46 -15.97 -13.60
C GLU A 201 8.42 -15.23 -12.27
N THR A 202 7.48 -15.59 -11.40
CA THR A 202 7.30 -15.06 -10.06
C THR A 202 7.18 -16.20 -9.06
N SER A 203 7.31 -15.91 -7.76
CA SER A 203 7.13 -16.89 -6.69
C SER A 203 8.04 -18.13 -6.80
N ILE A 204 9.30 -17.95 -7.22
CA ILE A 204 10.25 -19.07 -7.42
C ILE A 204 11.01 -19.52 -6.16
N GLN A 205 10.80 -18.83 -5.03
CA GLN A 205 11.44 -19.15 -3.76
C GLN A 205 11.03 -20.52 -3.22
N ASP A 206 11.96 -21.22 -2.58
CA ASP A 206 11.73 -22.55 -2.02
C ASP A 206 10.76 -22.52 -0.84
N ASN A 207 10.83 -21.49 0.01
CA ASN A 207 9.92 -21.32 1.13
C ASN A 207 8.88 -20.22 0.82
N PRO A 208 7.60 -20.56 0.57
CA PRO A 208 6.55 -19.58 0.30
C PRO A 208 6.22 -18.71 1.53
N ASP A 209 6.55 -19.15 2.74
CA ASP A 209 6.31 -18.44 4.00
C ASP A 209 7.49 -17.55 4.42
N ASN A 210 8.49 -17.40 3.56
CA ASN A 210 9.60 -16.49 3.79
C ASN A 210 9.10 -15.04 3.83
N HIS A 211 9.33 -14.36 4.95
CA HIS A 211 8.96 -12.97 5.13
C HIS A 211 10.03 -12.22 5.90
N THR A 212 10.11 -10.92 5.67
CA THR A 212 11.07 -10.03 6.34
C THR A 212 10.33 -8.86 6.97
N LEU A 213 10.72 -8.55 8.20
CA LEU A 213 10.30 -7.36 8.93
C LEU A 213 11.25 -6.21 8.61
N PHE A 214 10.70 -5.06 8.23
CA PHE A 214 11.45 -3.82 7.99
C PHE A 214 10.96 -2.71 8.92
N GLY A 215 11.85 -1.78 9.25
CA GLY A 215 11.55 -0.64 10.12
C GLY A 215 12.08 0.69 9.59
N LEU A 216 11.31 1.75 9.78
CA LEU A 216 11.67 3.15 9.56
C LEU A 216 12.04 3.78 10.92
N MET A 217 13.30 4.15 11.09
CA MET A 217 13.89 4.40 12.39
C MET A 217 14.73 5.68 12.41
N LYS A 218 14.78 6.38 13.56
CA LYS A 218 15.85 7.32 13.88
C LYS A 218 16.99 6.57 14.54
N MET A 219 18.21 6.93 14.15
CA MET A 219 19.43 6.30 14.64
C MET A 219 20.29 7.33 15.37
N GLU A 220 20.99 6.86 16.41
CA GLU A 220 22.02 7.62 17.11
C GLU A 220 23.28 6.77 17.25
N LYS A 221 24.45 7.41 17.17
CA LYS A 221 25.73 6.75 17.42
C LYS A 221 25.91 6.55 18.92
N ARG A 222 26.23 5.34 19.35
CA ARG A 222 26.55 5.05 20.75
C ARG A 222 27.91 5.68 21.12
N PRO A 223 28.11 6.11 22.38
CA PRO A 223 29.42 6.58 22.84
C PRO A 223 30.51 5.52 22.71
N HIS A 224 30.18 4.25 23.01
CA HIS A 224 31.06 3.10 22.87
C HIS A 224 30.31 1.92 22.26
N PRO A 225 30.98 1.05 21.47
CA PRO A 225 30.35 -0.16 20.97
C PRO A 225 29.95 -1.12 22.10
N ILE A 226 28.76 -1.69 22.00
CA ILE A 226 28.27 -2.75 22.90
C ILE A 226 28.67 -4.15 22.40
N SER A 227 28.52 -5.15 23.27
CA SER A 227 28.71 -6.56 22.90
C SER A 227 27.67 -7.03 21.89
N GLU A 228 27.94 -8.17 21.25
CA GLU A 228 26.99 -8.78 20.31
C GLU A 228 25.67 -9.17 21.02
N ASP A 229 25.74 -9.73 22.23
CA ASP A 229 24.54 -10.14 22.99
C ASP A 229 23.66 -8.96 23.40
N GLU A 230 24.28 -7.85 23.82
CA GLU A 230 23.56 -6.61 24.08
C GLU A 230 22.92 -6.05 22.80
N ALA A 231 23.62 -6.12 21.66
CA ALA A 231 23.08 -5.68 20.37
C ALA A 231 21.91 -6.56 19.90
N ARG A 232 21.99 -7.88 20.10
CA ARG A 232 20.89 -8.83 19.83
C ARG A 232 19.69 -8.52 20.69
N THR A 233 19.90 -8.26 21.98
CA THR A 233 18.84 -7.89 22.92
C THR A 233 18.17 -6.58 22.50
N ALA A 234 18.95 -5.56 22.14
CA ALA A 234 18.43 -4.29 21.66
C ALA A 234 17.63 -4.45 20.34
N LEU A 235 18.13 -5.24 19.38
CA LEU A 235 17.42 -5.49 18.12
C LEU A 235 16.12 -6.28 18.37
N ALA A 236 16.12 -7.26 19.26
CA ALA A 236 14.92 -8.02 19.61
C ALA A 236 13.83 -7.11 20.21
N GLN A 237 14.20 -6.11 21.02
CA GLN A 237 13.25 -5.11 21.52
C GLN A 237 12.65 -4.26 20.39
N VAL A 238 13.47 -3.81 19.43
CA VAL A 238 12.98 -3.07 18.24
C VAL A 238 12.04 -3.94 17.40
N VAL A 239 12.39 -5.21 17.20
CA VAL A 239 11.53 -6.19 16.50
C VAL A 239 10.20 -6.39 17.21
N SER A 240 10.21 -6.49 18.54
CA SER A 240 8.98 -6.59 19.34
C SER A 240 8.08 -5.36 19.16
N GLN A 241 8.65 -4.15 19.26
CA GLN A 241 7.92 -2.89 19.04
C GLN A 241 7.36 -2.80 17.61
N ALA A 242 8.16 -3.19 16.61
CA ALA A 242 7.75 -3.23 15.21
C ALA A 242 6.57 -4.20 14.98
N ASN A 243 6.59 -5.38 15.61
CA ASN A 243 5.47 -6.32 15.56
C ASN A 243 4.21 -5.73 16.22
N THR A 244 4.33 -5.01 17.34
CA THR A 244 3.19 -4.31 17.96
C THR A 244 2.58 -3.26 17.02
N LEU A 245 3.40 -2.47 16.31
CA LEU A 245 2.91 -1.51 15.30
C LEU A 245 2.15 -2.20 14.15
N ILE A 246 2.62 -3.36 13.70
CA ILE A 246 1.97 -4.13 12.62
C ILE A 246 0.68 -4.78 13.12
N ASN A 247 0.69 -5.36 14.32
CA ASN A 247 -0.47 -6.03 14.91
C ASN A 247 -1.60 -5.03 15.17
N THR A 248 -1.31 -3.87 15.77
CA THR A 248 -2.32 -2.83 16.01
C THR A 248 -3.01 -2.36 14.73
N ARG A 249 -2.24 -2.17 13.65
CA ARG A 249 -2.79 -1.87 12.32
C ARG A 249 -3.65 -3.00 11.78
N THR A 250 -3.17 -4.24 11.89
CA THR A 250 -3.88 -5.44 11.43
C THR A 250 -5.20 -5.64 12.18
N ASP A 251 -5.20 -5.46 13.50
CA ASP A 251 -6.38 -5.62 14.34
C ASP A 251 -7.42 -4.54 14.04
N SER A 252 -6.99 -3.29 13.83
CA SER A 252 -7.88 -2.22 13.35
C SER A 252 -8.53 -2.58 12.00
N ALA A 253 -7.77 -3.18 11.07
CA ALA A 253 -8.30 -3.61 9.78
C ALA A 253 -9.27 -4.80 9.91
N LYS A 254 -8.98 -5.77 10.78
CA LYS A 254 -9.88 -6.92 11.05
C LYS A 254 -11.25 -6.47 11.54
N VAL A 255 -11.32 -5.46 12.42
CA VAL A 255 -12.59 -4.89 12.88
C VAL A 255 -13.39 -4.30 11.71
N LEU A 256 -12.73 -3.53 10.83
CA LEU A 256 -13.36 -3.00 9.62
C LEU A 256 -13.88 -4.12 8.72
N PHE A 257 -13.06 -5.14 8.45
CA PHE A 257 -13.41 -6.24 7.56
C PHE A 257 -14.53 -7.10 8.12
N SER A 258 -14.59 -7.27 9.45
CA SER A 258 -15.70 -7.94 10.13
C SER A 258 -17.03 -7.23 9.88
N HIS A 259 -17.09 -5.90 9.97
CA HIS A 259 -18.32 -5.16 9.65
C HIS A 259 -18.73 -5.31 8.17
N ILE A 260 -17.76 -5.34 7.26
CA ILE A 260 -18.01 -5.60 5.83
C ILE A 260 -18.61 -7.00 5.65
N ASN A 261 -18.01 -8.02 6.27
CA ASN A 261 -18.48 -9.39 6.20
C ASN A 261 -19.91 -9.53 6.77
N GLN A 262 -20.15 -8.99 7.97
CA GLN A 262 -21.46 -8.99 8.61
C GLN A 262 -22.53 -8.33 7.74
N ARG A 263 -22.19 -7.26 7.02
CA ARG A 263 -23.12 -6.57 6.12
C ARG A 263 -23.43 -7.39 4.88
N LEU A 264 -22.43 -8.06 4.29
CA LEU A 264 -22.62 -8.96 3.16
C LEU A 264 -23.42 -10.21 3.55
N ALA A 265 -23.23 -10.74 4.76
CA ALA A 265 -23.98 -11.88 5.28
C ALA A 265 -25.50 -11.62 5.35
N GLN A 266 -25.93 -10.35 5.47
CA GLN A 266 -27.35 -9.99 5.42
C GLN A 266 -27.98 -10.22 4.04
N MET A 267 -27.19 -10.47 2.99
CA MET A 267 -27.71 -10.59 1.62
C MET A 267 -28.53 -11.85 1.38
N GLN A 268 -28.33 -12.92 2.17
CA GLN A 268 -29.21 -14.08 2.12
C GLN A 268 -30.64 -13.73 2.60
N PRO A 269 -30.85 -13.17 3.82
CA PRO A 269 -32.17 -12.66 4.23
C PRO A 269 -32.79 -11.65 3.27
N VAL A 270 -31.99 -10.75 2.67
CA VAL A 270 -32.47 -9.78 1.67
C VAL A 270 -32.95 -10.49 0.41
N ALA A 271 -32.19 -11.48 -0.10
CA ALA A 271 -32.58 -12.29 -1.24
C ALA A 271 -33.90 -13.02 -0.96
N LEU A 272 -34.04 -13.57 0.25
CA LEU A 272 -35.21 -14.31 0.71
C LEU A 272 -36.45 -13.43 0.77
N PHE A 273 -36.36 -12.26 1.43
CA PHE A 273 -37.44 -11.29 1.48
C PHE A 273 -37.92 -10.92 0.07
N LYS A 274 -36.97 -10.61 -0.82
CA LYS A 274 -37.29 -10.28 -2.21
C LYS A 274 -37.92 -11.46 -2.94
N ALA A 275 -37.59 -12.70 -2.59
CA ALA A 275 -38.16 -13.89 -3.22
C ALA A 275 -39.62 -14.05 -2.88
N GLN A 276 -39.91 -14.03 -1.59
CA GLN A 276 -41.26 -14.20 -1.05
C GLN A 276 -42.20 -13.06 -1.44
N LYS A 277 -41.67 -11.85 -1.62
CA LYS A 277 -42.45 -10.66 -2.02
C LYS A 277 -42.42 -10.38 -3.53
N HIS A 278 -41.83 -11.27 -4.33
CA HIS A 278 -41.66 -11.11 -5.78
C HIS A 278 -41.07 -9.74 -6.17
N LYS A 279 -40.06 -9.28 -5.42
CA LYS A 279 -39.34 -8.04 -5.67
C LYS A 279 -38.05 -8.31 -6.47
N PRO A 280 -37.63 -7.38 -7.35
CA PRO A 280 -36.37 -7.49 -8.07
C PRO A 280 -35.17 -7.36 -7.13
N ILE A 281 -34.05 -7.99 -7.52
CA ILE A 281 -32.77 -7.81 -6.82
C ILE A 281 -32.21 -6.42 -7.07
N GLU A 282 -32.20 -5.99 -8.33
CA GLU A 282 -31.79 -4.65 -8.72
C GLU A 282 -32.95 -3.67 -8.52
N ASP A 283 -32.70 -2.62 -7.75
CA ASP A 283 -33.65 -1.56 -7.45
C ASP A 283 -32.88 -0.25 -7.45
N LEU A 284 -32.77 0.36 -8.62
CA LEU A 284 -31.95 1.56 -8.85
C LEU A 284 -32.37 2.72 -7.94
N SER A 285 -33.67 2.88 -7.70
CA SER A 285 -34.20 3.90 -6.80
C SER A 285 -33.74 3.66 -5.37
N ARG A 286 -33.76 2.41 -4.90
CA ARG A 286 -33.27 2.07 -3.57
C ARG A 286 -31.75 2.17 -3.46
N GLU A 287 -31.02 1.75 -4.48
CA GLU A 287 -29.55 1.84 -4.55
C GLU A 287 -29.10 3.31 -4.44
N ALA A 288 -29.76 4.23 -5.16
CA ALA A 288 -29.50 5.66 -5.06
C ALA A 288 -29.70 6.21 -3.63
N VAL A 289 -30.76 5.78 -2.92
CA VAL A 289 -31.00 6.18 -1.53
C VAL A 289 -29.91 5.64 -0.59
N VAL A 290 -29.48 4.39 -0.77
CA VAL A 290 -28.43 3.80 0.07
C VAL A 290 -27.10 4.51 -0.18
N LEU A 291 -26.78 4.83 -1.44
CA LEU A 291 -25.55 5.52 -1.80
C LEU A 291 -25.55 6.95 -1.24
N SER A 292 -26.63 7.71 -1.44
CA SER A 292 -26.76 9.08 -0.93
C SER A 292 -26.52 9.15 0.58
N LYS A 293 -27.13 8.22 1.34
CA LYS A 293 -26.94 8.16 2.80
C LYS A 293 -25.50 7.81 3.19
N ALA A 294 -24.86 6.88 2.47
CA ALA A 294 -23.47 6.53 2.71
C ALA A 294 -22.53 7.72 2.46
N LEU A 295 -22.78 8.51 1.41
CA LEU A 295 -21.97 9.70 1.08
C LEU A 295 -22.17 10.82 2.11
N GLU A 296 -23.39 11.01 2.62
CA GLU A 296 -23.63 11.95 3.72
C GLU A 296 -22.86 11.57 4.98
N GLN A 297 -22.94 10.29 5.38
CA GLN A 297 -22.18 9.77 6.52
C GLN A 297 -20.67 9.84 6.29
N ALA A 298 -20.20 9.61 5.07
CA ALA A 298 -18.78 9.70 4.73
C ALA A 298 -18.24 11.12 4.97
N ARG A 299 -18.99 12.16 4.57
CA ARG A 299 -18.63 13.56 4.85
C ARG A 299 -18.49 13.81 6.34
N GLN A 300 -19.46 13.34 7.14
CA GLN A 300 -19.44 13.47 8.60
C GLN A 300 -18.23 12.76 9.23
N GLN A 301 -17.76 11.67 8.60
CA GLN A 301 -16.61 10.88 9.05
C GLN A 301 -15.28 11.33 8.41
N CYS A 302 -15.21 12.51 7.78
CA CYS A 302 -14.00 13.01 7.13
C CYS A 302 -13.45 12.10 6.02
N LEU A 303 -14.31 11.36 5.33
CA LEU A 303 -13.94 10.54 4.18
C LEU A 303 -14.23 11.27 2.88
N ASP A 304 -13.34 11.12 1.90
CA ASP A 304 -13.54 11.65 0.56
C ASP A 304 -14.72 10.95 -0.11
N THR A 305 -15.73 11.71 -0.53
CA THR A 305 -16.98 11.14 -1.05
C THR A 305 -16.80 10.42 -2.37
N GLY A 306 -15.91 10.88 -3.25
CA GLY A 306 -15.70 10.25 -4.55
C GLY A 306 -15.12 8.84 -4.41
N SER A 307 -14.12 8.69 -3.53
CA SER A 307 -13.53 7.38 -3.24
C SER A 307 -14.46 6.45 -2.45
N VAL A 308 -15.29 6.99 -1.55
CA VAL A 308 -16.33 6.20 -0.85
C VAL A 308 -17.44 5.72 -1.79
N GLU A 309 -17.83 6.55 -2.76
CA GLU A 309 -18.84 6.17 -3.76
C GLU A 309 -18.45 4.89 -4.50
N ALA A 310 -17.22 4.84 -5.02
CA ALA A 310 -16.69 3.67 -5.70
C ALA A 310 -16.67 2.42 -4.81
N PHE A 311 -16.31 2.57 -3.53
CA PHE A 311 -16.32 1.46 -2.57
C PHE A 311 -17.74 0.96 -2.28
N PHE A 312 -18.70 1.85 -2.04
CA PHE A 312 -20.08 1.45 -1.78
C PHE A 312 -20.74 0.84 -3.02
N GLN A 313 -20.43 1.32 -4.22
CA GLN A 313 -20.87 0.69 -5.46
C GLN A 313 -20.32 -0.74 -5.60
N ALA A 314 -19.02 -0.94 -5.35
CA ALA A 314 -18.43 -2.29 -5.35
C ALA A 314 -19.09 -3.22 -4.33
N GLN A 315 -19.48 -2.67 -3.16
CA GLN A 315 -20.19 -3.41 -2.13
C GLN A 315 -21.64 -3.75 -2.54
N MET A 316 -22.33 -2.86 -3.24
CA MET A 316 -23.67 -3.09 -3.80
C MET A 316 -23.62 -4.17 -4.90
N ASP A 317 -22.61 -4.13 -5.78
CA ASP A 317 -22.41 -5.12 -6.83
C ASP A 317 -22.16 -6.51 -6.24
N ALA A 318 -21.27 -6.61 -5.23
CA ALA A 318 -21.04 -7.86 -4.50
C ALA A 318 -22.32 -8.35 -3.80
N ALA A 319 -23.08 -7.44 -3.20
CA ALA A 319 -24.36 -7.74 -2.57
C ALA A 319 -25.40 -8.27 -3.57
N LYS A 320 -25.48 -7.72 -4.79
CA LYS A 320 -26.34 -8.23 -5.87
C LYS A 320 -25.89 -9.62 -6.30
N ALA A 321 -24.57 -9.83 -6.48
CA ALA A 321 -24.01 -11.12 -6.86
C ALA A 321 -24.35 -12.23 -5.85
N ILE A 322 -24.22 -11.97 -4.54
CA ILE A 322 -24.64 -12.90 -3.48
C ILE A 322 -26.13 -13.23 -3.62
N GLN A 323 -26.99 -12.21 -3.75
CA GLN A 323 -28.45 -12.41 -3.89
C GLN A 323 -28.80 -13.26 -5.12
N TYR A 324 -28.18 -13.00 -6.28
CA TYR A 324 -28.44 -13.77 -7.50
C TYR A 324 -28.02 -15.23 -7.36
N ARG A 325 -26.91 -15.52 -6.68
CA ARG A 325 -26.43 -16.89 -6.46
C ARG A 325 -27.38 -17.67 -5.53
N TYR A 326 -27.88 -17.05 -4.46
CA TYR A 326 -28.94 -17.68 -3.64
C TYR A 326 -30.22 -17.93 -4.44
N ARG A 327 -30.64 -16.97 -5.28
CA ARG A 327 -31.81 -17.20 -6.14
C ARG A 327 -31.61 -18.38 -7.09
N ALA A 328 -30.42 -18.51 -7.67
CA ALA A 328 -30.09 -19.63 -8.54
C ALA A 328 -30.13 -20.98 -7.78
N GLN A 329 -29.58 -21.04 -6.55
CA GLN A 329 -29.66 -22.22 -5.69
C GLN A 329 -31.12 -22.63 -5.40
N TRP A 330 -31.95 -21.66 -5.01
CA TRP A 330 -33.36 -21.91 -4.69
C TRP A 330 -34.25 -22.28 -5.89
N LEU A 331 -33.75 -22.21 -7.13
CA LEU A 331 -34.47 -22.79 -8.28
C LEU A 331 -34.54 -24.32 -8.18
N ALA A 332 -33.52 -24.95 -7.60
CA ALA A 332 -33.46 -26.41 -7.41
C ALA A 332 -33.97 -26.85 -6.03
N GLU A 333 -33.64 -26.07 -4.99
CA GLU A 333 -33.94 -26.43 -3.59
C GLU A 333 -35.33 -25.94 -3.12
N GLY A 334 -35.92 -24.99 -3.82
CA GLY A 334 -37.07 -24.22 -3.36
C GLY A 334 -36.66 -23.04 -2.47
N VAL A 335 -37.53 -22.03 -2.41
CA VAL A 335 -37.30 -20.84 -1.56
C VAL A 335 -37.56 -21.23 -0.10
N PRO A 336 -36.62 -21.00 0.84
CA PRO A 336 -36.83 -21.28 2.25
C PRO A 336 -38.10 -20.62 2.81
N ASN A 337 -38.83 -21.33 3.67
CA ASN A 337 -40.03 -20.80 4.33
C ASN A 337 -39.70 -20.08 5.66
N GLN A 338 -38.76 -19.14 5.63
CA GLN A 338 -38.38 -18.30 6.77
C GLN A 338 -38.78 -16.85 6.48
N GLN A 339 -39.47 -16.18 7.41
CA GLN A 339 -39.80 -14.77 7.22
C GLN A 339 -38.62 -13.87 7.60
N ALA A 340 -38.35 -12.89 6.73
CA ALA A 340 -37.37 -11.85 6.98
C ALA A 340 -38.09 -10.52 7.28
N ASP A 341 -37.77 -9.90 8.42
CA ASP A 341 -38.25 -8.55 8.75
C ASP A 341 -37.44 -7.50 7.98
N LEU A 342 -38.07 -6.88 6.99
CA LEU A 342 -37.46 -5.84 6.18
C LEU A 342 -37.02 -4.61 6.98
N THR A 343 -37.78 -4.24 8.02
CA THR A 343 -37.47 -3.08 8.87
C THR A 343 -36.20 -3.37 9.67
N GLN A 344 -36.14 -4.53 10.31
CA GLN A 344 -34.93 -4.97 11.02
C GLN A 344 -33.73 -5.06 10.07
N LEU A 345 -33.88 -5.69 8.90
CA LEU A 345 -32.80 -5.79 7.91
C LEU A 345 -32.28 -4.41 7.48
N ARG A 346 -33.18 -3.47 7.19
CA ARG A 346 -32.79 -2.11 6.82
C ARG A 346 -32.06 -1.40 7.95
N ASN A 347 -32.48 -1.60 9.20
CA ASN A 347 -31.81 -1.02 10.36
C ASN A 347 -30.41 -1.61 10.53
N THR A 348 -30.26 -2.93 10.48
CA THR A 348 -28.95 -3.63 10.55
C THR A 348 -28.01 -3.17 9.43
N LEU A 349 -28.48 -3.11 8.18
CA LEU A 349 -27.67 -2.66 7.04
C LEU A 349 -27.20 -1.21 7.18
N ASN A 350 -28.06 -0.34 7.71
CA ASN A 350 -27.71 1.06 7.96
C ASN A 350 -26.68 1.20 9.09
N GLN A 351 -26.86 0.46 10.19
CA GLN A 351 -25.92 0.45 11.32
C GLN A 351 -24.55 -0.06 10.90
N LEU A 352 -24.49 -1.17 10.15
CA LEU A 352 -23.23 -1.70 9.62
C LEU A 352 -22.59 -0.75 8.61
N GLY A 353 -23.39 -0.09 7.76
CA GLY A 353 -22.88 0.94 6.84
C GLY A 353 -22.18 2.09 7.58
N ALA A 354 -22.79 2.59 8.67
CA ALA A 354 -22.19 3.61 9.51
C ALA A 354 -20.92 3.10 10.23
N ALA A 355 -20.96 1.89 10.80
CA ALA A 355 -19.82 1.29 11.50
C ALA A 355 -18.62 1.04 10.59
N ILE A 356 -18.86 0.68 9.31
CA ILE A 356 -17.82 0.58 8.28
C ILE A 356 -17.14 1.93 8.06
N LEU A 357 -17.91 3.00 7.83
CA LEU A 357 -17.37 4.34 7.58
C LEU A 357 -16.59 4.90 8.77
N GLU A 358 -17.15 4.76 9.98
CA GLU A 358 -16.49 5.20 11.22
C GLU A 358 -15.17 4.44 11.46
N THR A 359 -15.19 3.12 11.34
CA THR A 359 -13.99 2.29 11.55
C THR A 359 -12.95 2.54 10.47
N LEU A 360 -13.37 2.73 9.22
CA LEU A 360 -12.49 3.09 8.12
C LEU A 360 -11.82 4.45 8.36
N SER A 361 -12.58 5.48 8.76
CA SER A 361 -12.00 6.79 9.08
C SER A 361 -10.97 6.72 10.21
N ARG A 362 -11.29 6.00 11.31
CA ARG A 362 -10.35 5.78 12.42
C ARG A 362 -9.09 5.03 11.98
N HIS A 363 -9.24 3.99 11.15
CA HIS A 363 -8.11 3.25 10.60
C HIS A 363 -7.21 4.16 9.76
N LEU A 364 -7.78 4.89 8.81
CA LEU A 364 -7.04 5.79 7.92
C LEU A 364 -6.33 6.90 8.71
N ALA A 365 -6.99 7.47 9.72
CA ALA A 365 -6.40 8.52 10.56
C ALA A 365 -5.17 8.03 11.36
N ARG A 366 -5.21 6.81 11.90
CA ARG A 366 -4.16 6.26 12.75
C ARG A 366 -3.04 5.56 11.97
N HIS A 367 -3.42 4.80 10.95
CA HIS A 367 -2.53 3.86 10.28
C HIS A 367 -2.29 4.19 8.80
N GLY A 368 -3.02 5.16 8.24
CA GLY A 368 -2.99 5.47 6.81
C GLY A 368 -3.81 4.49 5.97
N ASN A 369 -3.70 4.64 4.65
CA ASN A 369 -4.41 3.86 3.63
C ASN A 369 -4.25 2.35 3.83
N LEU A 370 -5.26 1.59 3.41
CA LEU A 370 -5.18 0.15 3.28
C LEU A 370 -4.30 -0.20 2.06
N THR A 371 -3.27 -1.02 2.25
CA THR A 371 -2.31 -1.40 1.20
C THR A 371 -2.30 -2.91 1.00
N GLY A 372 -1.52 -3.41 0.03
CA GLY A 372 -1.47 -4.84 -0.31
C GLY A 372 -1.13 -5.78 0.86
N GLU A 373 -0.47 -5.26 1.90
CA GLU A 373 -0.10 -6.02 3.10
C GLU A 373 -1.31 -6.57 3.89
N LEU A 374 -2.50 -5.98 3.72
CA LEU A 374 -3.72 -6.42 4.41
C LEU A 374 -4.62 -7.32 3.54
N THR A 375 -4.18 -7.68 2.31
CA THR A 375 -4.98 -8.49 1.37
C THR A 375 -5.35 -9.86 1.93
N ALA A 376 -4.37 -10.57 2.50
CA ALA A 376 -4.62 -11.90 3.07
C ALA A 376 -5.61 -11.83 4.24
N VAL A 377 -5.44 -10.83 5.12
CA VAL A 377 -6.32 -10.57 6.26
C VAL A 377 -7.75 -10.25 5.78
N PHE A 378 -7.90 -9.45 4.73
CA PHE A 378 -9.20 -9.16 4.13
C PHE A 378 -9.87 -10.43 3.59
N ARG A 379 -9.16 -11.23 2.80
CA ARG A 379 -9.72 -12.46 2.21
C ARG A 379 -10.15 -13.49 3.24
N GLN A 380 -9.42 -13.55 4.36
CA GLN A 380 -9.75 -14.42 5.49
C GLN A 380 -10.93 -13.88 6.31
N SER A 381 -11.03 -12.56 6.49
CA SER A 381 -12.07 -11.93 7.31
C SER A 381 -13.41 -11.76 6.60
N VAL A 382 -13.40 -11.67 5.26
CA VAL A 382 -14.58 -11.52 4.41
C VAL A 382 -14.84 -12.82 3.69
N ASP A 383 -15.61 -13.70 4.33
CA ASP A 383 -15.82 -15.11 3.97
C ASP A 383 -17.30 -15.49 3.80
N THR A 384 -18.20 -14.51 3.79
CA THR A 384 -19.65 -14.71 3.56
C THR A 384 -19.93 -15.67 2.39
N ASP A 385 -20.87 -16.59 2.61
CA ASP A 385 -21.36 -17.52 1.60
C ASP A 385 -21.76 -16.83 0.29
N ASN A 386 -21.57 -17.53 -0.83
CA ASN A 386 -21.86 -17.02 -2.16
C ASN A 386 -21.08 -15.74 -2.55
N LEU A 387 -19.98 -15.40 -1.86
CA LEU A 387 -19.03 -14.37 -2.28
C LEU A 387 -17.81 -15.00 -2.98
N SER A 388 -17.58 -14.69 -4.26
CA SER A 388 -16.45 -15.26 -5.01
C SER A 388 -15.14 -14.50 -4.77
N GLU A 389 -14.01 -15.13 -5.08
CA GLU A 389 -12.69 -14.45 -5.02
C GLU A 389 -12.60 -13.23 -5.96
N LYS A 390 -13.32 -13.24 -7.10
CA LYS A 390 -13.39 -12.07 -7.98
C LYS A 390 -14.13 -10.91 -7.32
N ASP A 391 -15.19 -11.19 -6.57
CA ASP A 391 -15.93 -10.17 -5.82
C ASP A 391 -15.05 -9.59 -4.70
N LYS A 392 -14.33 -10.45 -3.96
CA LYS A 392 -13.39 -10.03 -2.92
C LYS A 392 -12.30 -9.12 -3.48
N ASN A 393 -11.71 -9.48 -4.63
CA ASN A 393 -10.66 -8.67 -5.27
C ASN A 393 -11.18 -7.29 -5.69
N ARG A 394 -12.35 -7.22 -6.32
CA ARG A 394 -12.95 -5.94 -6.73
C ARG A 394 -13.30 -5.08 -5.52
N LEU A 395 -13.90 -5.67 -4.49
CA LEU A 395 -14.28 -4.98 -3.26
C LEU A 395 -13.05 -4.42 -2.52
N TYR A 396 -12.00 -5.23 -2.39
CA TYR A 396 -10.77 -4.79 -1.73
C TYR A 396 -10.04 -3.71 -2.51
N ALA A 397 -9.95 -3.84 -3.83
CA ALA A 397 -9.35 -2.80 -4.69
C ALA A 397 -10.08 -1.46 -4.55
N ALA A 398 -11.42 -1.46 -4.48
CA ALA A 398 -12.18 -0.23 -4.23
C ALA A 398 -11.93 0.31 -2.82
N LEU A 399 -11.87 -0.56 -1.81
CA LEU A 399 -11.58 -0.19 -0.43
C LEU A 399 -10.18 0.43 -0.25
N GLN A 400 -9.16 -0.08 -0.96
CA GLN A 400 -7.80 0.46 -0.97
C GLN A 400 -7.71 1.87 -1.56
N ASN A 401 -8.71 2.30 -2.32
CA ASN A 401 -8.77 3.63 -2.92
C ASN A 401 -9.48 4.66 -2.03
N VAL A 402 -10.14 4.25 -0.95
CA VAL A 402 -10.79 5.19 -0.03
C VAL A 402 -9.74 6.10 0.61
N ARG A 403 -10.04 7.40 0.64
CA ARG A 403 -9.18 8.42 1.25
C ARG A 403 -9.90 9.15 2.37
N ARG A 404 -9.11 9.59 3.35
CA ARG A 404 -9.57 10.51 4.39
C ARG A 404 -9.21 11.94 3.96
N VAL A 405 -10.13 12.88 4.17
CA VAL A 405 -9.90 14.31 3.96
C VAL A 405 -8.94 14.83 5.03
N GLU A 406 -7.86 15.49 4.61
CA GLU A 406 -6.89 16.12 5.51
C GLU A 406 -7.53 17.27 6.29
N ASN A 407 -7.05 17.54 7.51
CA ASN A 407 -7.49 18.64 8.38
C ASN A 407 -8.99 18.67 8.72
N CYS A 408 -9.72 17.59 8.46
CA CYS A 408 -11.11 17.47 8.86
C CYS A 408 -11.21 16.97 10.31
N SER A 409 -12.02 17.70 11.10
CA SER A 409 -12.48 17.30 12.43
C SER A 409 -13.86 16.66 12.30
N VAL A 410 -14.02 15.48 12.91
CA VAL A 410 -15.32 14.81 12.96
C VAL A 410 -16.26 15.69 13.77
N THR A 411 -17.37 16.12 13.17
CA THR A 411 -18.42 16.83 13.90
C THR A 411 -19.11 15.82 14.82
N PRO A 412 -19.13 16.02 16.15
CA PRO A 412 -19.96 15.19 17.03
C PRO A 412 -21.42 15.34 16.59
N LEU A 413 -22.11 14.21 16.41
CA LEU A 413 -23.56 14.18 16.17
C LEU A 413 -24.34 14.63 17.40
#